data_AF-A0A7Y6UW67-F1
#
_entry.id   AF-A0A7Y6UW67-F1
#
_cell.length_a   1.000
_cell.length_b   1.000
_cell.length_c   1.000
_cell.angle_alpha   90.00
_cell.angle_beta   90.00
_cell.angle_gamma   90.00
#
_symmetry.space_group_name_H-M   'P 1'
#
loop_
_entity.id
_entity.type
_entity.pdbx_description
1 polymer ?
#
loop_
_entity_poly.entity_id
_entity_poly.type
_entity_poly.pdbx_seq_one_letter_code
_entity_poly.pdbx_strand_id
1 'polypeptide(L)'
;MAGLLAAMAALAALASYGLERSGIPPRRLAPYLEQRADGHNPLIVGVGRAMAATLHTLDRGDPPLPGTLRLRIGAQAEDARNAGQTTAPDAADTLAAGSREVTVASADALRAAIAQALPGDRITVLPGRYRFLASSYIAVSRPGTREQPIVLRAARAGSVVLELAMAEGFLVSAPWWTFENLQLQGICPLQGNCEHAFHITGAAQHFTARNNTILDFNSHIKINGQHGVQPDHGLLEQNTLSNTAVRQTGTPVTPIDLVAASHWTIRANLISDFIKGGGDQISYGGFAKGAGSGNVFERNVVICEQRLRGQPGQRVGLSLGGGGTAAPYCRDQRCITEQDGGVLQANLIASCSDEGIYLNRAATSQLRHNTLIDTAGIALRFPETSADLEGNLVDGRIAVRGGALLRAQDNLDSGVTRLYLGSHPLRALFHAPLEFDLRWRGPAPRREAVSTDARSGAVAELCGAPRPSQPAYGAFEDFAACLRP
;
A
#
# COMPACT_ATOMS: atom_id res chain seq x y z
N MET A 1 2.94 8.49 -54.01
CA MET A 1 2.15 8.65 -52.77
C MET A 1 1.80 7.33 -52.10
N ALA A 2 1.21 6.35 -52.82
CA ALA A 2 0.83 5.04 -52.25
C ALA A 2 2.02 4.25 -51.64
N GLY A 3 3.18 4.21 -52.31
CA GLY A 3 4.36 3.49 -51.78
C GLY A 3 4.94 4.10 -50.49
N LEU A 4 4.90 5.44 -50.35
CA LEU A 4 5.34 6.13 -49.13
C LEU A 4 4.39 5.87 -47.96
N LEU A 5 3.08 5.90 -48.21
CA LEU A 5 2.06 5.56 -47.20
C LEU A 5 2.19 4.11 -46.73
N ALA A 6 2.42 3.18 -47.65
CA ALA A 6 2.65 1.77 -47.31
C ALA A 6 3.92 1.58 -46.46
N ALA A 7 5.01 2.26 -46.79
CA ALA A 7 6.26 2.21 -46.02
C ALA A 7 6.09 2.79 -44.60
N MET A 8 5.38 3.93 -44.47
CA MET A 8 5.09 4.52 -43.15
C MET A 8 4.20 3.61 -42.30
N ALA A 9 3.18 2.98 -42.91
CA ALA A 9 2.32 2.03 -42.21
C ALA A 9 3.11 0.79 -41.73
N ALA A 10 4.02 0.27 -42.55
CA ALA A 10 4.88 -0.86 -42.18
C ALA A 10 5.82 -0.51 -41.01
N LEU A 11 6.43 0.69 -41.04
CA LEU A 11 7.27 1.18 -39.94
C LEU A 11 6.48 1.37 -38.65
N ALA A 12 5.28 1.95 -38.71
CA ALA A 12 4.41 2.11 -37.55
C ALA A 12 3.98 0.76 -36.95
N ALA A 13 3.68 -0.23 -37.81
CA ALA A 13 3.36 -1.58 -37.38
C ALA A 13 4.55 -2.27 -36.70
N LEU A 14 5.75 -2.15 -37.25
CA LEU A 14 6.99 -2.69 -36.66
C LEU A 14 7.30 -2.03 -35.31
N ALA A 15 7.15 -0.70 -35.21
CA ALA A 15 7.34 0.03 -33.97
C ALA A 15 6.32 -0.40 -32.90
N SER A 16 5.04 -0.52 -33.26
CA SER A 16 3.97 -0.98 -32.36
C SER A 16 4.24 -2.41 -31.86
N TYR A 17 4.61 -3.32 -32.77
CA TYR A 17 4.99 -4.69 -32.40
C TYR A 17 6.19 -4.72 -31.45
N GLY A 18 7.22 -3.91 -31.72
CA GLY A 18 8.38 -3.78 -30.85
C GLY A 18 8.03 -3.27 -29.45
N LEU A 19 7.18 -2.25 -29.35
CA LEU A 19 6.70 -1.69 -28.09
C LEU A 19 5.90 -2.72 -27.29
N GLU A 20 4.91 -3.38 -27.89
CA GLU A 20 4.13 -4.43 -27.22
C GLU A 20 5.02 -5.56 -26.72
N ARG A 21 5.95 -6.02 -27.56
CA ARG A 21 6.87 -7.11 -27.22
C ARG A 21 7.81 -6.73 -26.07
N SER A 22 8.21 -5.47 -25.96
CA SER A 22 9.04 -5.00 -24.86
C SER A 22 8.30 -5.03 -23.51
N GLY A 23 6.99 -4.80 -23.52
CA GLY A 23 6.19 -4.69 -22.31
C GLY A 23 6.60 -3.52 -21.40
N ILE A 24 7.28 -2.49 -21.93
CA ILE A 24 7.76 -1.32 -21.15
C ILE A 24 6.81 -0.13 -21.39
N PRO A 25 5.98 0.25 -20.40
CA PRO A 25 5.08 1.40 -20.54
C PRO A 25 5.86 2.74 -20.54
N PRO A 26 5.29 3.82 -21.10
CA PRO A 26 5.96 5.12 -21.22
C PRO A 26 6.52 5.64 -19.89
N ARG A 27 5.74 5.57 -18.80
CA ARG A 27 6.19 6.02 -17.47
C ARG A 27 7.37 5.25 -16.87
N ARG A 28 7.66 4.03 -17.35
CA ARG A 28 8.86 3.26 -16.96
C ARG A 28 10.06 3.64 -17.80
N LEU A 29 9.82 3.96 -19.08
CA LEU A 29 10.87 4.38 -20.00
C LEU A 29 11.36 5.80 -19.69
N ALA A 30 10.45 6.71 -19.34
CA ALA A 30 10.76 8.10 -19.02
C ALA A 30 11.90 8.27 -17.99
N PRO A 31 11.83 7.73 -16.76
CA PRO A 31 12.90 7.86 -15.77
C PRO A 31 14.20 7.16 -16.20
N TYR A 32 14.11 6.07 -16.97
CA TYR A 32 15.29 5.41 -17.54
C TYR A 32 16.04 6.32 -18.53
N LEU A 33 15.32 7.06 -19.37
CA LEU A 33 15.93 8.02 -20.30
C LEU A 33 16.59 9.17 -19.55
N GLU A 34 15.95 9.70 -18.51
CA GLU A 34 16.55 10.75 -17.67
C GLU A 34 17.83 10.27 -17.01
N GLN A 35 17.79 9.10 -16.38
CA GLN A 35 18.95 8.50 -15.74
C GLN A 35 20.08 8.22 -16.74
N ARG A 36 19.74 7.77 -17.96
CA ARG A 36 20.73 7.48 -18.98
C ARG A 36 21.37 8.75 -19.55
N ALA A 37 20.61 9.85 -19.61
CA ALA A 37 21.10 11.14 -20.05
C ALA A 37 21.89 11.87 -18.96
N ASP A 38 21.67 11.55 -17.68
CA ASP A 38 22.36 12.17 -16.55
C ASP A 38 23.89 12.06 -16.66
N GLY A 39 24.60 13.08 -16.18
CA GLY A 39 26.06 13.19 -16.28
C GLY A 39 26.62 13.49 -17.69
N HIS A 40 25.77 13.57 -18.73
CA HIS A 40 26.19 13.98 -20.08
C HIS A 40 26.18 15.51 -20.26
N ASN A 41 26.53 16.00 -21.46
CA ASN A 41 26.48 17.43 -21.77
C ASN A 41 25.04 17.99 -21.71
N PRO A 42 24.87 19.31 -21.53
CA PRO A 42 23.55 19.92 -21.31
C PRO A 42 22.51 19.66 -22.41
N LEU A 43 22.93 19.47 -23.67
CA LEU A 43 22.01 19.17 -24.76
C LEU A 43 21.41 17.77 -24.60
N ILE A 44 22.24 16.76 -24.31
CA ILE A 44 21.78 15.38 -24.11
C ILE A 44 20.84 15.31 -22.90
N VAL A 45 21.23 15.97 -21.80
CA VAL A 45 20.39 16.06 -20.58
C VAL A 45 19.05 16.73 -20.90
N GLY A 46 19.08 17.84 -21.64
CA GLY A 46 17.87 18.56 -22.05
C GLY A 46 16.94 17.71 -22.92
N VAL A 47 17.48 16.98 -23.89
CA VAL A 47 16.71 16.06 -24.73
C VAL A 47 16.11 14.92 -23.92
N GLY A 48 16.89 14.29 -23.02
CA GLY A 48 16.41 13.22 -22.15
C GLY A 48 15.23 13.66 -21.28
N ARG A 49 15.33 14.83 -20.64
CA ARG A 49 14.24 15.42 -19.85
C ARG A 49 13.01 15.75 -20.69
N ALA A 50 13.19 16.33 -21.88
CA ALA A 50 12.07 16.67 -22.76
C ALA A 50 11.32 15.41 -23.23
N MET A 51 12.05 14.33 -23.58
CA MET A 51 11.46 13.05 -23.93
C MET A 51 10.70 12.43 -22.76
N ALA A 52 11.29 12.42 -21.57
CA ALA A 52 10.67 11.88 -20.37
C ALA A 52 9.39 12.64 -20.00
N ALA A 53 9.42 13.97 -20.02
CA ALA A 53 8.25 14.81 -19.81
C ALA A 53 7.14 14.50 -20.83
N THR A 54 7.48 14.37 -22.12
CA THR A 54 6.51 14.03 -23.17
C THR A 54 5.87 12.67 -22.93
N LEU A 55 6.66 11.65 -22.61
CA LEU A 55 6.15 10.30 -22.31
C LEU A 55 5.23 10.30 -21.08
N HIS A 56 5.60 11.06 -20.04
CA HIS A 56 4.77 11.20 -18.84
C HIS A 56 3.44 11.91 -19.14
N THR A 57 3.46 13.02 -19.89
CA THR A 57 2.24 13.75 -20.24
C THR A 57 1.30 12.87 -21.07
N LEU A 58 1.82 12.13 -22.04
CA LEU A 58 1.01 11.23 -22.86
C LEU A 58 0.35 10.12 -22.04
N ASP A 59 1.09 9.47 -21.13
CA ASP A 59 0.60 8.31 -20.35
C ASP A 59 -0.23 8.71 -19.11
N ARG A 60 0.16 9.78 -18.43
CA ARG A 60 -0.49 10.20 -17.18
C ARG A 60 -1.62 11.20 -17.41
N GLY A 61 -1.59 11.94 -18.52
CA GLY A 61 -2.43 13.12 -18.72
C GLY A 61 -2.05 14.28 -17.80
N ASP A 62 -2.71 15.42 -18.00
CA ASP A 62 -2.55 16.58 -17.12
C ASP A 62 -3.21 16.28 -15.75
N PRO A 63 -2.52 16.56 -14.63
CA PRO A 63 -3.01 16.24 -13.31
C PRO A 63 -4.11 17.22 -12.88
N PRO A 64 -5.33 16.77 -12.56
CA PRO A 64 -6.16 17.53 -11.65
C PRO A 64 -5.63 17.36 -10.22
N LEU A 65 -5.90 18.34 -9.36
CA LEU A 65 -5.68 18.23 -7.92
C LEU A 65 -6.80 17.34 -7.35
N PRO A 66 -6.53 16.14 -6.80
CA PRO A 66 -7.58 15.41 -6.11
C PRO A 66 -7.97 16.22 -4.87
N GLY A 67 -9.24 16.61 -4.80
CA GLY A 67 -9.81 17.20 -3.59
C GLY A 67 -9.78 16.22 -2.41
N THR A 68 -10.30 16.64 -1.27
CA THR A 68 -10.46 15.79 -0.09
C THR A 68 -11.23 14.50 -0.43
N LEU A 69 -10.58 13.35 -0.28
CA LEU A 69 -11.18 12.04 -0.46
C LEU A 69 -12.17 11.73 0.67
N ARG A 70 -13.45 11.61 0.34
CA ARG A 70 -14.49 11.23 1.30
C ARG A 70 -14.72 9.71 1.28
N LEU A 71 -13.68 8.92 1.53
CA LEU A 71 -13.79 7.45 1.53
C LEU A 71 -14.22 6.91 2.90
N ARG A 72 -14.91 5.76 2.90
CA ARG A 72 -15.17 4.88 4.07
C ARG A 72 -14.01 3.93 4.37
N ILE A 73 -12.91 4.08 3.64
CA ILE A 73 -11.65 3.32 3.75
C ILE A 73 -10.60 4.22 4.39
N GLY A 74 -9.70 3.63 5.17
CA GLY A 74 -8.82 4.36 6.07
C GLY A 74 -9.54 4.85 7.33
N ALA A 75 -8.88 5.70 8.11
CA ALA A 75 -9.34 6.10 9.42
C ALA A 75 -10.67 6.88 9.33
N GLN A 76 -11.64 6.45 10.13
CA GLN A 76 -12.98 7.00 10.25
C GLN A 76 -13.19 7.64 11.62
N ALA A 77 -13.94 8.73 11.65
CA ALA A 77 -14.53 9.23 12.89
C ALA A 77 -15.61 8.25 13.38
N GLU A 78 -15.85 8.17 14.69
CA GLU A 78 -16.84 7.25 15.28
C GLU A 78 -18.24 7.39 14.66
N ASP A 79 -18.68 8.62 14.36
CA ASP A 79 -19.99 8.92 13.76
C ASP A 79 -20.19 8.25 12.38
N ALA A 80 -19.10 7.92 11.66
CA ALA A 80 -19.14 7.28 10.35
C ALA A 80 -19.13 5.74 10.40
N ARG A 81 -18.73 5.12 11.52
CA ARG A 81 -18.75 3.65 11.68
C ARG A 81 -20.15 3.12 11.93
N ASN A 82 -20.95 3.85 12.70
CA ASN A 82 -22.30 3.44 13.10
C ASN A 82 -23.35 3.61 11.99
N ALA A 83 -23.03 4.33 10.91
CA ALA A 83 -23.97 4.66 9.84
C ALA A 83 -24.15 3.56 8.78
N GLY A 84 -23.61 2.34 8.97
CA GLY A 84 -23.73 1.29 7.95
C GLY A 84 -23.41 -0.15 8.34
N GLN A 85 -23.22 -0.45 9.63
CA GLN A 85 -23.05 -1.81 10.13
C GLN A 85 -23.85 -1.99 11.42
N THR A 86 -24.98 -2.72 11.33
CA THR A 86 -25.54 -3.44 12.48
C THR A 86 -24.68 -4.69 12.71
N THR A 87 -23.45 -4.52 13.14
CA THR A 87 -22.71 -5.59 13.81
C THR A 87 -22.95 -5.45 15.30
N ALA A 88 -23.15 -6.57 15.98
CA ALA A 88 -23.17 -6.61 17.44
C ALA A 88 -21.99 -5.80 18.01
N PRO A 89 -22.14 -5.14 19.17
CA PRO A 89 -21.00 -4.48 19.81
C PRO A 89 -19.84 -5.47 19.85
N ASP A 90 -18.68 -5.07 19.34
CA ASP A 90 -17.48 -5.89 19.45
C ASP A 90 -17.36 -6.32 20.91
N ALA A 91 -16.99 -7.58 21.15
CA ALA A 91 -16.69 -8.07 22.50
C ALA A 91 -15.62 -7.23 23.23
N ALA A 92 -15.00 -6.28 22.52
CA ALA A 92 -14.12 -5.23 23.01
C ALA A 92 -14.83 -4.05 23.71
N ASP A 93 -16.14 -3.92 23.81
CA ASP A 93 -16.76 -2.80 24.56
C ASP A 93 -17.23 -3.17 25.97
N THR A 94 -17.25 -4.46 26.32
CA THR A 94 -17.47 -4.91 27.70
C THR A 94 -16.12 -5.32 28.30
N LEU A 95 -15.68 -4.60 29.33
CA LEU A 95 -14.49 -4.96 30.10
C LEU A 95 -14.60 -6.39 30.62
N ALA A 96 -13.69 -7.27 30.19
CA ALA A 96 -13.60 -8.62 30.71
C ALA A 96 -13.33 -8.59 32.22
N ALA A 97 -13.85 -9.58 32.96
CA ALA A 97 -13.59 -9.67 34.40
C ALA A 97 -12.08 -9.68 34.68
N GLY A 98 -11.59 -8.68 35.43
CA GLY A 98 -10.17 -8.51 35.74
C GLY A 98 -9.42 -7.50 34.85
N SER A 99 -10.06 -6.93 33.82
CA SER A 99 -9.49 -5.82 33.03
C SER A 99 -9.56 -4.48 33.79
N ARG A 100 -8.55 -3.63 33.59
CA ARG A 100 -8.44 -2.30 34.22
C ARG A 100 -8.52 -1.21 33.17
N GLU A 101 -9.36 -0.22 33.43
CA GLU A 101 -9.34 1.07 32.70
C GLU A 101 -8.25 1.97 33.29
N VAL A 102 -7.29 2.35 32.45
CA VAL A 102 -6.20 3.26 32.78
C VAL A 102 -6.38 4.52 31.95
N THR A 103 -6.84 5.60 32.58
CA THR A 103 -6.96 6.89 31.90
C THR A 103 -5.64 7.66 31.99
N VAL A 104 -5.16 8.20 30.87
CA VAL A 104 -3.92 9.00 30.82
C VAL A 104 -4.17 10.38 30.20
N ALA A 105 -3.56 11.40 30.80
CA ALA A 105 -3.74 12.81 30.43
C ALA A 105 -2.42 13.56 30.21
N SER A 106 -1.30 12.84 30.10
CA SER A 106 0.02 13.41 29.79
C SER A 106 0.91 12.38 29.08
N ALA A 107 1.96 12.87 28.41
CA ALA A 107 2.94 12.02 27.74
C ALA A 107 3.67 11.07 28.72
N ASP A 108 4.04 11.58 29.90
CA ASP A 108 4.72 10.78 30.93
C ASP A 108 3.79 9.72 31.54
N ALA A 109 2.52 10.07 31.80
CA ALA A 109 1.53 9.11 32.26
C ALA A 109 1.28 8.02 31.21
N LEU A 110 1.28 8.36 29.91
CA LEU A 110 1.17 7.37 28.84
C LEU A 110 2.38 6.42 28.82
N ARG A 111 3.61 6.95 28.91
CA ARG A 111 4.82 6.10 28.99
C ARG A 111 4.78 5.17 30.20
N ALA A 112 4.38 5.69 31.36
CA ALA A 112 4.27 4.90 32.59
C ALA A 112 3.20 3.81 32.47
N ALA A 113 2.03 4.13 31.92
CA ALA A 113 0.93 3.18 31.73
C ALA A 113 1.34 2.02 30.80
N ILE A 114 2.02 2.31 29.69
CA ILE A 114 2.54 1.29 28.77
C ILE A 114 3.57 0.39 29.48
N ALA A 115 4.51 0.99 30.21
CA ALA A 115 5.56 0.25 30.90
C ALA A 115 5.02 -0.67 32.01
N GLN A 116 3.88 -0.31 32.61
CA GLN A 116 3.23 -1.03 33.71
C GLN A 116 2.01 -1.85 33.25
N ALA A 117 1.82 -1.99 31.94
CA ALA A 117 0.65 -2.66 31.41
C ALA A 117 0.59 -4.14 31.84
N LEU A 118 -0.63 -4.59 32.12
CA LEU A 118 -1.00 -5.96 32.44
C LEU A 118 -1.96 -6.50 31.35
N PRO A 119 -1.99 -7.82 31.11
CA PRO A 119 -2.97 -8.42 30.21
C PRO A 119 -4.39 -7.90 30.49
N GLY A 120 -5.09 -7.49 29.44
CA GLY A 120 -6.46 -6.97 29.53
C GLY A 120 -6.57 -5.49 29.88
N ASP A 121 -5.49 -4.78 30.19
CA ASP A 121 -5.52 -3.33 30.41
C ASP A 121 -6.09 -2.60 29.19
N ARG A 122 -6.98 -1.63 29.44
CA ARG A 122 -7.38 -0.61 28.47
C ARG A 122 -6.79 0.73 28.89
N ILE A 123 -5.80 1.20 28.14
CA ILE A 123 -5.18 2.50 28.33
C ILE A 123 -5.90 3.50 27.43
N THR A 124 -6.72 4.36 28.03
CA THR A 124 -7.50 5.38 27.32
C THR A 124 -6.83 6.74 27.46
N VAL A 125 -6.34 7.28 26.34
CA VAL A 125 -5.74 8.62 26.29
C VAL A 125 -6.86 9.65 26.20
N LEU A 126 -6.85 10.62 27.12
CA LEU A 126 -7.80 11.73 27.09
C LEU A 126 -7.55 12.65 25.89
N PRO A 127 -8.58 13.33 25.37
CA PRO A 127 -8.43 14.25 24.25
C PRO A 127 -7.32 15.27 24.48
N GLY A 128 -6.48 15.48 23.47
CA GLY A 128 -5.34 16.39 23.58
C GLY A 128 -4.22 16.11 22.59
N ARG A 129 -3.18 16.95 22.67
CA ARG A 129 -1.95 16.82 21.90
C ARG A 129 -0.79 16.54 22.83
N TYR A 130 -0.10 15.44 22.61
CA TYR A 130 0.97 14.93 23.46
C TYR A 130 2.27 14.86 22.68
N ARG A 131 3.31 15.54 23.17
CA ARG A 131 4.61 15.63 22.48
C ARG A 131 5.63 14.74 23.17
N PHE A 132 6.39 14.00 22.36
CA PHE A 132 7.47 13.14 22.82
C PHE A 132 8.78 13.55 22.15
N LEU A 133 9.64 14.23 22.92
CA LEU A 133 10.82 14.95 22.39
C LEU A 133 12.18 14.33 22.76
N ALA A 134 12.22 13.48 23.78
CA ALA A 134 13.45 12.92 24.33
C ALA A 134 13.31 11.41 24.53
N SER A 135 13.73 10.63 23.55
CA SER A 135 14.02 9.18 23.59
C SER A 135 14.28 8.70 22.16
N SER A 136 14.91 7.54 21.99
CA SER A 136 14.89 6.84 20.71
C SER A 136 13.54 6.17 20.41
N TYR A 137 12.80 5.77 21.47
CA TYR A 137 11.48 5.11 21.36
C TYR A 137 10.64 5.08 22.66
N ILE A 138 9.40 4.64 22.54
CA ILE A 138 8.51 4.19 23.63
C ILE A 138 8.50 2.64 23.61
N ALA A 139 8.99 2.01 24.66
CA ALA A 139 9.06 0.55 24.74
C ALA A 139 7.69 -0.05 25.07
N VAL A 140 7.23 -0.98 24.23
CA VAL A 140 6.00 -1.76 24.41
C VAL A 140 6.40 -3.23 24.57
N SER A 141 6.77 -3.59 25.80
CA SER A 141 7.42 -4.87 26.13
C SER A 141 6.62 -5.78 27.09
N ARG A 142 5.46 -5.33 27.56
CA ARG A 142 4.57 -6.12 28.42
C ARG A 142 3.65 -6.98 27.56
N PRO A 143 3.60 -8.31 27.69
CA PRO A 143 2.74 -9.14 26.85
C PRO A 143 1.27 -9.04 27.28
N GLY A 144 0.37 -8.94 26.30
CA GLY A 144 -1.02 -9.35 26.49
C GLY A 144 -1.20 -10.85 26.26
N THR A 145 -2.44 -11.32 26.29
CA THR A 145 -2.80 -12.68 25.88
C THR A 145 -3.92 -12.66 24.83
N ARG A 146 -4.22 -13.81 24.24
CA ARG A 146 -5.32 -13.96 23.29
C ARG A 146 -6.66 -13.57 23.91
N GLU A 147 -6.90 -13.97 25.15
CA GLU A 147 -8.13 -13.71 25.88
C GLU A 147 -8.14 -12.31 26.52
N GLN A 148 -6.97 -11.73 26.76
CA GLN A 148 -6.79 -10.45 27.44
C GLN A 148 -5.71 -9.61 26.72
N PRO A 149 -5.99 -9.13 25.50
CA PRO A 149 -5.08 -8.23 24.80
C PRO A 149 -4.97 -6.89 25.55
N ILE A 150 -3.85 -6.20 25.37
CA ILE A 150 -3.66 -4.85 25.91
C ILE A 150 -4.07 -3.84 24.85
N VAL A 151 -4.92 -2.88 25.21
CA VAL A 151 -5.45 -1.89 24.26
C VAL A 151 -4.96 -0.49 24.64
N LEU A 152 -4.28 0.19 23.73
CA LEU A 152 -4.03 1.63 23.80
C LEU A 152 -4.95 2.34 22.81
N ARG A 153 -5.81 3.24 23.31
CA ARG A 153 -6.79 3.92 22.46
C ARG A 153 -7.01 5.39 22.77
N ALA A 154 -7.55 6.10 21.78
CA ALA A 154 -8.42 7.24 22.05
C ALA A 154 -9.86 6.73 22.19
N ALA A 155 -10.63 7.34 23.10
CA ALA A 155 -12.07 7.08 23.17
C ALA A 155 -12.71 7.41 21.81
N ARG A 156 -12.58 8.68 21.38
CA ARG A 156 -13.06 9.17 20.08
C ARG A 156 -11.93 9.34 19.06
N ALA A 157 -12.07 8.77 17.87
CA ALA A 157 -11.11 8.95 16.79
C ALA A 157 -10.92 10.44 16.44
N GLY A 158 -9.66 10.86 16.26
CA GLY A 158 -9.28 12.25 15.99
C GLY A 158 -9.22 13.16 17.23
N SER A 159 -9.54 12.66 18.43
CA SER A 159 -9.45 13.45 19.67
C SER A 159 -8.04 13.49 20.28
N VAL A 160 -7.16 12.55 19.91
CA VAL A 160 -5.82 12.41 20.46
C VAL A 160 -4.78 12.49 19.35
N VAL A 161 -3.82 13.41 19.52
CA VAL A 161 -2.66 13.55 18.63
C VAL A 161 -1.38 13.26 19.43
N LEU A 162 -0.59 12.29 18.98
CA LEU A 162 0.71 11.94 19.50
C LEU A 162 1.78 12.46 18.53
N GLU A 163 2.52 13.49 18.93
CA GLU A 163 3.62 14.06 18.16
C GLU A 163 4.94 13.43 18.61
N LEU A 164 5.61 12.73 17.68
CA LEU A 164 6.77 11.90 17.94
C LEU A 164 8.00 12.53 17.25
N ALA A 165 8.92 13.08 18.05
CA ALA A 165 10.23 13.56 17.58
C ALA A 165 11.32 12.54 17.95
N MET A 166 11.21 11.33 17.42
CA MET A 166 12.13 10.21 17.71
C MET A 166 12.26 9.28 16.51
N ALA A 167 13.35 8.51 16.49
CA ALA A 167 13.63 7.52 15.44
C ALA A 167 12.47 6.54 15.26
N GLU A 168 12.04 5.92 16.35
CA GLU A 168 10.97 4.94 16.35
C GLU A 168 9.94 5.34 17.41
N GLY A 169 8.67 5.47 17.07
CA GLY A 169 7.61 5.84 18.01
C GLY A 169 7.41 4.79 19.09
N PHE A 170 6.68 3.74 18.74
CA PHE A 170 6.44 2.58 19.59
C PHE A 170 7.29 1.41 19.11
N LEU A 171 8.26 0.99 19.93
CA LEU A 171 8.99 -0.26 19.73
C LEU A 171 8.21 -1.38 20.41
N VAL A 172 7.48 -2.16 19.61
CA VAL A 172 6.60 -3.24 20.06
C VAL A 172 7.35 -4.57 19.95
N SER A 173 7.67 -5.15 21.10
CA SER A 173 8.39 -6.42 21.20
C SER A 173 7.61 -7.53 21.91
N ALA A 174 6.39 -7.23 22.36
CA ALA A 174 5.51 -8.15 23.06
C ALA A 174 4.17 -8.36 22.34
N PRO A 175 3.58 -9.56 22.43
CA PRO A 175 2.40 -9.93 21.65
C PRO A 175 1.10 -9.35 22.20
N TRP A 176 0.04 -9.44 21.39
CA TRP A 176 -1.35 -9.13 21.76
C TRP A 176 -1.60 -7.68 22.20
N TRP A 177 -0.98 -6.73 21.48
CA TRP A 177 -1.28 -5.31 21.62
C TRP A 177 -2.21 -4.81 20.54
N THR A 178 -3.16 -3.96 20.92
CA THR A 178 -4.02 -3.21 20.01
C THR A 178 -3.81 -1.71 20.19
N PHE A 179 -3.60 -1.00 19.09
CA PHE A 179 -3.54 0.45 19.03
C PHE A 179 -4.70 0.96 18.17
N GLU A 180 -5.57 1.79 18.72
CA GLU A 180 -6.73 2.25 17.97
C GLU A 180 -7.16 3.70 18.19
N ASN A 181 -7.72 4.30 17.13
CA ASN A 181 -8.29 5.65 17.13
C ASN A 181 -7.28 6.78 17.39
N LEU A 182 -5.98 6.50 17.29
CA LEU A 182 -4.92 7.48 17.55
C LEU A 182 -4.53 8.23 16.27
N GLN A 183 -4.19 9.50 16.41
CA GLN A 183 -3.40 10.20 15.40
C GLN A 183 -1.94 10.25 15.85
N LEU A 184 -1.04 9.72 15.03
CA LEU A 184 0.40 9.73 15.26
C LEU A 184 1.07 10.60 14.20
N GLN A 185 1.95 11.52 14.59
CA GLN A 185 2.66 12.38 13.66
C GLN A 185 4.15 12.45 13.97
N GLY A 186 4.98 12.16 12.97
CA GLY A 186 6.42 12.39 13.02
C GLY A 186 6.73 13.88 12.91
N ILE A 187 7.40 14.44 13.91
CA ILE A 187 7.75 15.88 13.98
C ILE A 187 9.27 16.12 14.10
N CYS A 188 10.07 15.17 13.61
CA CYS A 188 11.52 15.26 13.70
C CYS A 188 12.06 16.43 12.85
N PRO A 189 12.96 17.26 13.41
CA PRO A 189 13.61 18.34 12.64
C PRO A 189 14.35 17.83 11.40
N LEU A 190 14.98 16.65 11.53
CA LEU A 190 15.59 15.93 10.42
C LEU A 190 14.70 14.74 10.06
N GLN A 191 14.16 14.73 8.84
CA GLN A 191 13.23 13.68 8.41
C GLN A 191 13.85 12.28 8.38
N GLY A 192 15.17 12.17 8.14
CA GLY A 192 15.92 10.91 8.27
C GLY A 192 15.95 10.33 9.69
N ASN A 193 15.50 11.08 10.70
CA ASN A 193 15.35 10.60 12.07
C ASN A 193 13.89 10.28 12.43
N CYS A 194 12.95 10.37 11.50
CA CYS A 194 11.55 10.00 11.71
C CYS A 194 11.29 8.70 10.94
N GLU A 195 11.85 7.60 11.44
CA GLU A 195 11.84 6.33 10.75
C GLU A 195 10.47 5.65 10.88
N HIS A 196 10.03 5.32 12.10
CA HIS A 196 8.85 4.46 12.31
C HIS A 196 7.87 5.04 13.33
N ALA A 197 6.56 4.94 13.06
CA ALA A 197 5.56 5.20 14.11
C ALA A 197 5.41 3.96 15.00
N PHE A 198 5.35 2.79 14.36
CA PHE A 198 5.39 1.48 15.00
C PHE A 198 6.54 0.66 14.42
N HIS A 199 7.40 0.14 15.29
CA HIS A 199 8.37 -0.90 14.96
C HIS A 199 7.97 -2.17 15.70
N ILE A 200 7.34 -3.10 14.99
CA ILE A 200 6.87 -4.38 15.49
C ILE A 200 7.95 -5.42 15.22
N THR A 201 8.52 -5.98 16.28
CA THR A 201 9.72 -6.80 16.18
C THR A 201 9.70 -8.03 17.09
N GLY A 202 10.48 -9.03 16.72
CA GLY A 202 10.71 -10.22 17.56
C GLY A 202 9.40 -10.93 17.93
N ALA A 203 9.11 -11.01 19.23
CA ALA A 203 7.97 -11.78 19.76
C ALA A 203 6.61 -11.06 19.68
N ALA A 204 6.52 -9.90 19.04
CA ALA A 204 5.30 -9.09 18.94
C ALA A 204 4.22 -9.66 17.98
N GLN A 205 3.84 -10.91 18.19
CA GLN A 205 2.80 -11.59 17.43
C GLN A 205 1.41 -11.03 17.74
N HIS A 206 0.48 -11.16 16.79
CA HIS A 206 -0.92 -10.73 16.96
C HIS A 206 -1.09 -9.24 17.31
N PHE A 207 -0.16 -8.41 16.85
CA PHE A 207 -0.30 -6.96 16.91
C PHE A 207 -1.50 -6.49 16.07
N THR A 208 -2.25 -5.50 16.58
CA THR A 208 -3.32 -4.84 15.84
C THR A 208 -3.13 -3.33 15.84
N ALA A 209 -3.14 -2.71 14.65
CA ALA A 209 -3.38 -1.28 14.50
C ALA A 209 -4.70 -1.07 13.77
N ARG A 210 -5.67 -0.43 14.43
CA ARG A 210 -7.00 -0.20 13.89
C ARG A 210 -7.36 1.28 13.88
N ASN A 211 -7.80 1.78 12.73
CA ASN A 211 -8.39 3.12 12.64
C ASN A 211 -7.47 4.25 13.16
N ASN A 212 -6.18 4.13 12.92
CA ASN A 212 -5.21 5.17 13.27
C ASN A 212 -4.95 6.07 12.06
N THR A 213 -4.66 7.34 12.31
CA THR A 213 -4.10 8.25 11.30
C THR A 213 -2.61 8.42 11.60
N ILE A 214 -1.74 7.98 10.70
CA ILE A 214 -0.29 7.98 10.90
C ILE A 214 0.34 8.87 9.82
N LEU A 215 1.07 9.90 10.25
CA LEU A 215 1.58 10.95 9.38
C LEU A 215 3.09 11.15 9.54
N ASP A 216 3.78 11.42 8.43
CA ASP A 216 5.13 12.00 8.41
C ASP A 216 6.26 11.10 8.97
N PHE A 217 6.21 9.80 8.66
CA PHE A 217 7.27 8.82 8.91
C PHE A 217 7.86 8.29 7.60
N ASN A 218 9.11 7.83 7.64
CA ASN A 218 9.75 7.20 6.47
C ASN A 218 9.10 5.83 6.20
N SER A 219 9.00 4.99 7.22
CA SER A 219 8.18 3.77 7.22
C SER A 219 7.25 3.76 8.42
N HIS A 220 6.01 4.23 8.24
CA HIS A 220 5.00 4.37 9.31
C HIS A 220 4.88 3.13 10.18
N ILE A 221 4.86 1.95 9.55
CA ILE A 221 4.81 0.65 10.21
C ILE A 221 5.95 -0.22 9.68
N LYS A 222 6.91 -0.51 10.56
CA LYS A 222 8.02 -1.43 10.32
C LYS A 222 7.77 -2.74 11.04
N ILE A 223 7.87 -3.85 10.32
CA ILE A 223 7.69 -5.20 10.85
C ILE A 223 8.91 -6.03 10.46
N ASN A 224 9.62 -6.60 11.44
CA ASN A 224 10.70 -7.54 11.15
C ASN A 224 10.96 -8.55 12.25
N GLY A 225 11.58 -9.66 11.87
CA GLY A 225 12.14 -10.59 12.85
C GLY A 225 13.31 -9.98 13.62
N GLN A 226 13.55 -10.50 14.82
CA GLN A 226 14.72 -10.18 15.64
C GLN A 226 15.20 -11.45 16.35
N HIS A 227 16.51 -11.72 16.25
CA HIS A 227 17.14 -12.92 16.83
C HIS A 227 16.43 -14.24 16.48
N GLY A 228 15.97 -14.37 15.23
CA GLY A 228 15.29 -15.57 14.74
C GLY A 228 13.82 -15.71 15.18
N VAL A 229 13.26 -14.75 15.91
CA VAL A 229 11.84 -14.69 16.29
C VAL A 229 11.12 -13.70 15.38
N GLN A 230 9.91 -14.04 14.91
CA GLN A 230 9.13 -13.21 13.99
C GLN A 230 7.77 -12.79 14.57
N PRO A 231 7.36 -11.53 14.34
CA PRO A 231 6.08 -11.01 14.78
C PRO A 231 4.98 -11.40 13.78
N ASP A 232 4.58 -12.66 13.77
CA ASP A 232 3.56 -13.19 12.84
C ASP A 232 2.13 -12.80 13.26
N HIS A 233 1.17 -13.00 12.33
CA HIS A 233 -0.27 -12.91 12.58
C HIS A 233 -0.82 -11.52 12.97
N GLY A 234 -0.16 -10.44 12.52
CA GLY A 234 -0.62 -9.08 12.78
C GLY A 234 -1.78 -8.62 11.88
N LEU A 235 -2.47 -7.56 12.33
CA LEU A 235 -3.60 -6.94 11.65
C LEU A 235 -3.41 -5.43 11.53
N LEU A 236 -3.43 -4.92 10.30
CA LEU A 236 -3.50 -3.49 10.00
C LEU A 236 -4.85 -3.21 9.34
N GLU A 237 -5.77 -2.57 10.05
CA GLU A 237 -7.14 -2.38 9.61
C GLU A 237 -7.59 -0.92 9.65
N GLN A 238 -8.17 -0.43 8.55
CA GLN A 238 -8.80 0.90 8.51
C GLN A 238 -7.87 2.05 8.92
N ASN A 239 -6.55 1.93 8.76
CA ASN A 239 -5.63 3.02 9.06
C ASN A 239 -5.49 3.96 7.86
N THR A 240 -5.20 5.23 8.13
CA THR A 240 -4.73 6.18 7.11
C THR A 240 -3.24 6.44 7.34
N LEU A 241 -2.41 6.13 6.34
CA LEU A 241 -0.95 6.33 6.37
C LEU A 241 -0.56 7.29 5.25
N SER A 242 -0.01 8.45 5.59
CA SER A 242 0.32 9.47 4.60
C SER A 242 1.53 10.32 5.00
N ASN A 243 2.18 10.97 4.03
CA ASN A 243 3.09 12.07 4.32
C ASN A 243 2.53 13.39 3.79
N THR A 244 2.80 14.46 4.53
CA THR A 244 2.38 15.82 4.17
C THR A 244 3.39 16.52 3.26
N ALA A 245 4.62 16.00 3.18
CA ALA A 245 5.70 16.48 2.33
C ALA A 245 6.59 15.33 1.85
N VAL A 246 7.38 15.59 0.81
CA VAL A 246 8.42 14.67 0.32
C VAL A 246 9.38 14.34 1.46
N ARG A 247 9.71 13.06 1.62
CA ARG A 247 10.66 12.57 2.63
C ARG A 247 12.09 12.75 2.12
N GLN A 248 12.77 13.78 2.59
CA GLN A 248 14.16 14.12 2.31
C GLN A 248 15.09 13.20 3.11
N THR A 249 15.18 11.94 2.67
CA THR A 249 16.01 10.91 3.29
C THR A 249 16.59 9.95 2.25
N GLY A 250 17.74 9.37 2.56
CA GLY A 250 18.30 8.22 1.84
C GLY A 250 17.75 6.87 2.34
N THR A 251 17.13 6.85 3.53
CA THR A 251 16.51 5.66 4.12
C THR A 251 15.26 5.24 3.34
N PRO A 252 14.78 3.99 3.49
CA PRO A 252 13.57 3.54 2.82
C PRO A 252 12.36 4.42 3.15
N VAL A 253 11.52 4.68 2.15
CA VAL A 253 10.23 5.34 2.35
C VAL A 253 9.15 4.35 1.94
N THR A 254 8.57 3.69 2.92
CA THR A 254 7.61 2.60 2.73
C THR A 254 6.61 2.57 3.89
N PRO A 255 5.39 3.15 3.77
CA PRO A 255 4.45 3.22 4.88
C PRO A 255 4.19 1.88 5.58
N ILE A 256 4.18 0.76 4.84
CA ILE A 256 4.14 -0.59 5.42
C ILE A 256 5.33 -1.40 4.94
N ASP A 257 6.34 -1.53 5.81
CA ASP A 257 7.59 -2.25 5.57
C ASP A 257 7.56 -3.59 6.35
N LEU A 258 7.12 -4.66 5.70
CA LEU A 258 7.04 -6.01 6.28
C LEU A 258 8.16 -6.90 5.76
N VAL A 259 9.06 -7.32 6.66
CA VAL A 259 10.20 -8.19 6.37
C VAL A 259 10.18 -9.44 7.25
N ALA A 260 10.28 -10.62 6.66
CA ALA A 260 10.42 -11.91 7.33
C ALA A 260 9.24 -12.37 8.22
N ALA A 261 8.14 -11.62 8.29
CA ALA A 261 6.93 -12.02 9.01
C ALA A 261 5.90 -12.69 8.08
N SER A 262 5.02 -13.48 8.68
CA SER A 262 4.00 -14.27 7.98
C SER A 262 2.60 -14.01 8.53
N HIS A 263 1.60 -14.33 7.70
CA HIS A 263 0.18 -14.32 8.06
C HIS A 263 -0.37 -12.98 8.53
N TRP A 264 0.21 -11.87 8.08
CA TRP A 264 -0.35 -10.54 8.30
C TRP A 264 -1.56 -10.31 7.41
N THR A 265 -2.57 -9.65 7.96
CA THR A 265 -3.70 -9.12 7.20
C THR A 265 -3.66 -7.60 7.20
N ILE A 266 -3.56 -7.01 6.02
CA ILE A 266 -3.46 -5.58 5.80
C ILE A 266 -4.69 -5.20 5.00
N ARG A 267 -5.70 -4.66 5.69
CA ARG A 267 -7.02 -4.47 5.11
C ARG A 267 -7.62 -3.09 5.27
N ALA A 268 -8.33 -2.64 4.23
CA ALA A 268 -9.12 -1.41 4.27
C ALA A 268 -8.31 -0.15 4.69
N ASN A 269 -7.00 -0.14 4.48
CA ASN A 269 -6.16 1.02 4.78
C ASN A 269 -6.17 2.01 3.60
N LEU A 270 -6.01 3.29 3.91
CA LEU A 270 -5.72 4.35 2.94
C LEU A 270 -4.23 4.71 3.05
N ILE A 271 -3.46 4.50 1.98
CA ILE A 271 -2.02 4.77 1.93
C ILE A 271 -1.77 5.82 0.86
N SER A 272 -1.12 6.94 1.19
CA SER A 272 -0.84 7.98 0.19
C SER A 272 0.47 8.74 0.39
N ASP A 273 0.91 9.42 -0.68
CA ASP A 273 1.95 10.45 -0.63
C ASP A 273 3.32 9.98 -0.06
N PHE A 274 3.79 8.79 -0.44
CA PHE A 274 5.05 8.22 0.03
C PHE A 274 6.24 8.52 -0.91
N ILE A 275 6.58 9.79 -1.09
CA ILE A 275 7.67 10.19 -2.02
C ILE A 275 9.01 10.20 -1.29
N LYS A 276 10.01 9.51 -1.83
CA LYS A 276 11.41 9.55 -1.39
C LYS A 276 12.22 10.58 -2.18
N GLY A 277 12.73 11.60 -1.51
CA GLY A 277 13.51 12.68 -2.15
C GLY A 277 15.00 12.39 -2.31
N GLY A 278 15.59 11.55 -1.45
CA GLY A 278 17.02 11.22 -1.46
C GLY A 278 17.32 9.78 -1.88
N GLY A 279 18.61 9.42 -1.86
CA GLY A 279 19.06 8.06 -2.20
C GLY A 279 18.73 7.65 -3.63
N ASP A 280 18.18 6.45 -3.80
CA ASP A 280 17.70 5.91 -5.08
C ASP A 280 16.35 6.48 -5.54
N GLN A 281 15.68 7.27 -4.69
CA GLN A 281 14.35 7.84 -4.95
C GLN A 281 13.26 6.79 -5.28
N ILE A 282 13.45 5.55 -4.83
CA ILE A 282 12.46 4.49 -4.94
C ILE A 282 11.69 4.37 -3.63
N SER A 283 10.36 4.30 -3.73
CA SER A 283 9.47 4.10 -2.60
C SER A 283 8.32 3.14 -2.94
N TYR A 284 7.73 2.57 -1.90
CA TYR A 284 6.66 1.59 -1.99
C TYR A 284 5.50 2.00 -1.07
N GLY A 285 4.25 1.78 -1.46
CA GLY A 285 3.11 2.01 -0.56
C GLY A 285 3.07 0.96 0.55
N GLY A 286 3.39 -0.28 0.19
CA GLY A 286 3.64 -1.35 1.15
C GLY A 286 4.23 -2.59 0.47
N PHE A 287 5.00 -3.36 1.22
CA PHE A 287 5.46 -4.66 0.75
C PHE A 287 5.46 -5.72 1.84
N ALA A 288 5.45 -6.99 1.42
CA ALA A 288 5.82 -8.14 2.24
C ALA A 288 6.99 -8.89 1.58
N LYS A 289 8.11 -9.05 2.29
CA LYS A 289 9.35 -9.64 1.76
C LYS A 289 10.12 -10.42 2.83
N GLY A 290 11.31 -10.96 2.51
CA GLY A 290 12.20 -11.57 3.50
C GLY A 290 11.90 -13.04 3.86
N ALA A 291 11.43 -13.84 2.90
CA ALA A 291 11.03 -15.24 3.09
C ALA A 291 9.83 -15.40 4.05
N GLY A 292 8.93 -14.43 4.06
CA GLY A 292 7.63 -14.52 4.72
C GLY A 292 6.61 -15.30 3.87
N SER A 293 5.47 -15.64 4.47
CA SER A 293 4.43 -16.44 3.82
C SER A 293 3.00 -16.02 4.19
N GLY A 294 2.07 -16.22 3.27
CA GLY A 294 0.63 -16.08 3.54
C GLY A 294 0.18 -14.68 3.98
N ASN A 295 0.92 -13.63 3.60
CA ASN A 295 0.55 -12.25 3.89
C ASN A 295 -0.54 -11.79 2.91
N VAL A 296 -1.54 -11.06 3.41
CA VAL A 296 -2.73 -10.65 2.65
C VAL A 296 -2.85 -9.13 2.66
N PHE A 297 -2.89 -8.53 1.48
CA PHE A 297 -3.31 -7.15 1.25
C PHE A 297 -4.70 -7.17 0.62
N GLU A 298 -5.72 -6.75 1.37
CA GLU A 298 -7.09 -6.76 0.88
C GLU A 298 -7.82 -5.42 1.04
N ARG A 299 -8.58 -5.01 0.03
CA ARG A 299 -9.46 -3.83 0.11
C ARG A 299 -8.75 -2.52 0.48
N ASN A 300 -7.45 -2.40 0.25
CA ASN A 300 -6.72 -1.17 0.51
C ASN A 300 -6.90 -0.19 -0.64
N VAL A 301 -6.84 1.10 -0.32
CA VAL A 301 -6.70 2.19 -1.29
C VAL A 301 -5.27 2.73 -1.19
N VAL A 302 -4.51 2.63 -2.27
CA VAL A 302 -3.13 3.14 -2.36
C VAL A 302 -3.07 4.22 -3.42
N ILE A 303 -2.73 5.44 -3.03
CA ILE A 303 -2.60 6.58 -3.94
C ILE A 303 -1.18 7.10 -3.83
N CYS A 304 -0.31 6.59 -4.71
CA CYS A 304 1.12 6.86 -4.68
C CYS A 304 1.43 8.37 -4.62
N GLU A 305 0.70 9.15 -5.40
CA GLU A 305 0.82 10.60 -5.49
C GLU A 305 -0.57 11.24 -5.46
N GLN A 306 -1.03 11.66 -4.28
CA GLN A 306 -2.29 12.35 -4.13
C GLN A 306 -2.07 13.87 -4.15
N ARG A 307 -1.35 14.39 -3.15
CA ARG A 307 -1.05 15.81 -2.99
C ARG A 307 0.35 16.16 -3.46
N LEU A 308 1.24 15.17 -3.53
CA LEU A 308 2.66 15.33 -3.83
C LEU A 308 3.02 14.85 -5.24
N ARG A 309 2.11 15.02 -6.21
CA ARG A 309 2.30 14.59 -7.60
C ARG A 309 3.36 15.41 -8.32
N GLY A 310 4.03 14.79 -9.29
CA GLY A 310 5.01 15.45 -10.16
C GLY A 310 6.42 15.51 -9.60
N GLN A 311 6.68 14.86 -8.47
CA GLN A 311 8.03 14.71 -7.93
C GLN A 311 8.84 13.68 -8.75
N PRO A 312 10.18 13.79 -8.83
CA PRO A 312 11.02 12.78 -9.47
C PRO A 312 11.05 11.47 -8.67
N GLY A 313 11.52 10.39 -9.29
CA GLY A 313 11.67 9.07 -8.66
C GLY A 313 10.53 8.08 -8.96
N GLN A 314 10.63 6.91 -8.35
CA GLN A 314 9.77 5.76 -8.64
C GLN A 314 8.91 5.43 -7.42
N ARG A 315 7.58 5.42 -7.61
CA ARG A 315 6.59 5.06 -6.58
C ARG A 315 5.89 3.79 -7.02
N VAL A 316 6.17 2.69 -6.35
CA VAL A 316 5.47 1.41 -6.54
C VAL A 316 4.30 1.33 -5.56
N GLY A 317 3.14 0.85 -6.00
CA GLY A 317 1.96 0.73 -5.14
C GLY A 317 2.13 -0.33 -4.04
N LEU A 318 1.79 -1.58 -4.36
CA LEU A 318 1.97 -2.73 -3.47
C LEU A 318 2.98 -3.72 -4.05
N SER A 319 3.68 -4.44 -3.20
CA SER A 319 4.67 -5.42 -3.66
C SER A 319 4.69 -6.68 -2.80
N LEU A 320 4.79 -7.84 -3.46
CA LEU A 320 5.24 -9.08 -2.82
C LEU A 320 6.69 -9.31 -3.24
N GLY A 321 7.58 -9.30 -2.26
CA GLY A 321 8.98 -9.01 -2.47
C GLY A 321 9.26 -7.52 -2.72
N GLY A 322 10.47 -7.19 -3.15
CA GLY A 322 10.89 -5.81 -3.43
C GLY A 322 12.25 -5.46 -2.85
N GLY A 323 13.07 -4.69 -3.57
CA GLY A 323 14.42 -4.24 -3.15
C GLY A 323 15.48 -5.33 -2.94
N GLY A 324 15.08 -6.60 -2.83
CA GLY A 324 15.95 -7.67 -2.33
C GLY A 324 16.06 -7.61 -0.81
N THR A 325 16.08 -8.76 -0.17
CA THR A 325 16.44 -8.94 1.23
C THR A 325 17.76 -9.70 1.26
N ALA A 326 18.75 -9.19 2.00
CA ALA A 326 19.98 -9.94 2.16
C ALA A 326 19.72 -11.21 2.99
N ALA A 327 20.36 -12.32 2.62
CA ALA A 327 20.17 -13.64 3.21
C ALA A 327 20.05 -13.63 4.76
N PRO A 328 20.92 -12.94 5.53
CA PRO A 328 20.82 -12.93 7.00
C PRO A 328 19.53 -12.33 7.58
N TYR A 329 18.83 -11.49 6.80
CA TYR A 329 17.59 -10.84 7.23
C TYR A 329 16.34 -11.59 6.78
N CYS A 330 16.47 -12.63 5.97
CA CYS A 330 15.35 -13.51 5.66
C CYS A 330 15.07 -14.48 6.80
N ARG A 331 13.79 -14.81 6.97
CA ARG A 331 13.34 -15.80 7.96
C ARG A 331 14.07 -17.14 7.84
N ASP A 332 14.31 -17.58 6.61
CA ASP A 332 14.95 -18.85 6.30
C ASP A 332 16.48 -18.75 6.10
N GLN A 333 17.04 -17.55 6.31
CA GLN A 333 18.45 -17.22 6.10
C GLN A 333 19.00 -17.47 4.68
N ARG A 334 18.13 -17.68 3.68
CA ARG A 334 18.53 -17.97 2.30
C ARG A 334 17.91 -17.02 1.29
N CYS A 335 16.71 -16.49 1.55
CA CYS A 335 15.96 -15.64 0.63
C CYS A 335 15.73 -16.26 -0.76
N ILE A 336 15.45 -17.57 -0.82
CA ILE A 336 15.13 -18.21 -2.12
C ILE A 336 13.91 -17.51 -2.72
N THR A 337 12.82 -17.41 -1.96
CA THR A 337 11.70 -16.53 -2.25
C THR A 337 11.73 -15.34 -1.29
N GLU A 338 11.26 -14.19 -1.77
CA GLU A 338 11.01 -13.05 -0.88
C GLU A 338 9.67 -13.21 -0.15
N GLN A 339 8.70 -13.84 -0.81
CA GLN A 339 7.37 -14.08 -0.28
C GLN A 339 6.77 -15.33 -0.91
N ASP A 340 6.06 -16.13 -0.13
CA ASP A 340 5.30 -17.29 -0.62
C ASP A 340 3.81 -17.17 -0.27
N GLY A 341 2.93 -17.60 -1.18
CA GLY A 341 1.48 -17.65 -0.95
C GLY A 341 0.84 -16.31 -0.62
N GLY A 342 1.44 -15.19 -1.05
CA GLY A 342 0.89 -13.86 -0.78
C GLY A 342 -0.36 -13.56 -1.60
N VAL A 343 -1.30 -12.81 -1.02
CA VAL A 343 -2.58 -12.48 -1.67
C VAL A 343 -2.75 -10.96 -1.75
N LEU A 344 -3.00 -10.46 -2.96
CA LEU A 344 -3.42 -9.08 -3.20
C LEU A 344 -4.82 -9.11 -3.81
N GLN A 345 -5.84 -8.73 -3.04
CA GLN A 345 -7.21 -8.82 -3.49
C GLN A 345 -8.05 -7.56 -3.26
N ALA A 346 -8.89 -7.22 -4.23
CA ALA A 346 -9.83 -6.11 -4.13
C ALA A 346 -9.18 -4.76 -3.75
N ASN A 347 -7.89 -4.55 -4.05
CA ASN A 347 -7.22 -3.28 -3.79
C ASN A 347 -7.45 -2.30 -4.94
N LEU A 348 -7.60 -1.02 -4.60
CA LEU A 348 -7.57 0.09 -5.55
C LEU A 348 -6.22 0.80 -5.44
N ILE A 349 -5.45 0.81 -6.52
CA ILE A 349 -4.11 1.39 -6.56
C ILE A 349 -4.06 2.44 -7.67
N ALA A 350 -3.66 3.66 -7.33
CA ALA A 350 -3.72 4.78 -8.24
C ALA A 350 -2.52 5.71 -8.19
N SER A 351 -2.32 6.43 -9.30
CA SER A 351 -1.38 7.56 -9.43
C SER A 351 0.07 7.21 -9.12
N CYS A 352 0.52 6.02 -9.50
CA CYS A 352 1.89 5.56 -9.30
C CYS A 352 2.77 5.93 -10.51
N SER A 353 3.93 6.54 -10.24
CA SER A 353 4.94 6.78 -11.29
C SER A 353 5.56 5.48 -11.80
N ASP A 354 5.32 4.37 -11.10
CA ASP A 354 5.82 3.05 -11.42
C ASP A 354 4.69 1.99 -11.44
N GLU A 355 5.05 0.72 -11.30
CA GLU A 355 4.13 -0.41 -11.18
C GLU A 355 3.15 -0.22 -10.01
N GLY A 356 1.86 -0.47 -10.28
CA GLY A 356 0.85 -0.49 -9.22
C GLY A 356 1.04 -1.72 -8.34
N ILE A 357 1.36 -2.87 -8.94
CA ILE A 357 1.72 -4.10 -8.23
C ILE A 357 3.03 -4.67 -8.78
N TYR A 358 3.96 -4.99 -7.90
CA TYR A 358 5.22 -5.63 -8.26
C TYR A 358 5.43 -6.97 -7.53
N LEU A 359 5.78 -8.02 -8.28
CA LEU A 359 6.12 -9.34 -7.74
C LEU A 359 7.59 -9.65 -8.04
N ASN A 360 8.38 -9.82 -6.98
CA ASN A 360 9.83 -10.03 -7.05
C ASN A 360 10.25 -11.24 -6.21
N ARG A 361 10.64 -12.34 -6.89
CA ARG A 361 10.88 -13.64 -6.26
C ARG A 361 9.71 -14.06 -5.35
N ALA A 362 8.48 -13.79 -5.79
CA ALA A 362 7.26 -14.04 -5.04
C ALA A 362 6.54 -15.29 -5.57
N ALA A 363 6.59 -16.38 -4.82
CA ALA A 363 6.04 -17.66 -5.24
C ALA A 363 4.54 -17.75 -4.88
N THR A 364 3.82 -18.56 -5.67
CA THR A 364 2.42 -18.98 -5.43
C THR A 364 1.46 -17.83 -5.10
N SER A 365 1.71 -16.66 -5.68
CA SER A 365 0.96 -15.44 -5.38
C SER A 365 -0.43 -15.44 -6.02
N GLN A 366 -1.42 -14.83 -5.37
CA GLN A 366 -2.78 -14.70 -5.89
C GLN A 366 -3.17 -13.24 -5.99
N LEU A 367 -3.47 -12.76 -7.20
CA LEU A 367 -3.85 -11.38 -7.47
C LEU A 367 -5.27 -11.37 -8.04
N ARG A 368 -6.24 -10.92 -7.24
CA ARG A 368 -7.66 -11.02 -7.58
C ARG A 368 -8.35 -9.68 -7.53
N HIS A 369 -9.10 -9.36 -8.58
CA HIS A 369 -10.04 -8.25 -8.54
C HIS A 369 -9.40 -6.92 -8.10
N ASN A 370 -8.15 -6.63 -8.44
CA ASN A 370 -7.56 -5.34 -8.15
C ASN A 370 -7.89 -4.34 -9.26
N THR A 371 -8.06 -3.06 -8.90
CA THR A 371 -8.20 -1.96 -9.86
C THR A 371 -6.94 -1.10 -9.81
N LEU A 372 -6.23 -0.98 -10.92
CA LEU A 372 -5.03 -0.17 -11.06
C LEU A 372 -5.30 0.96 -12.06
N ILE A 373 -5.13 2.22 -11.65
CA ILE A 373 -5.43 3.41 -12.47
C ILE A 373 -4.26 4.39 -12.47
N ASP A 374 -3.85 4.89 -13.63
CA ASP A 374 -2.65 5.74 -13.71
C ASP A 374 -1.45 5.07 -13.03
N THR A 375 -1.12 3.85 -13.48
CA THR A 375 0.08 3.08 -13.05
C THR A 375 0.75 2.43 -14.25
N ALA A 376 1.93 1.81 -14.06
CA ALA A 376 2.56 1.02 -15.12
C ALA A 376 1.87 -0.36 -15.30
N GLY A 377 0.96 -0.71 -14.39
CA GLY A 377 0.27 -1.99 -14.33
C GLY A 377 0.88 -2.95 -13.30
N ILE A 378 0.95 -4.23 -13.67
CA ILE A 378 1.43 -5.32 -12.80
C ILE A 378 2.69 -5.91 -13.43
N ALA A 379 3.79 -6.01 -12.69
CA ALA A 379 5.00 -6.65 -13.17
C ALA A 379 5.42 -7.85 -12.30
N LEU A 380 5.76 -8.94 -12.97
CA LEU A 380 6.28 -10.17 -12.37
C LEU A 380 7.72 -10.39 -12.84
N ARG A 381 8.63 -10.65 -11.90
CA ARG A 381 10.06 -10.78 -12.22
C ARG A 381 10.74 -11.94 -11.51
N PHE A 382 11.68 -12.58 -12.22
CA PHE A 382 12.56 -13.67 -11.78
C PHE A 382 11.90 -15.06 -11.78
N PRO A 383 12.68 -16.15 -11.96
CA PRO A 383 12.15 -17.51 -12.09
C PRO A 383 11.42 -18.02 -10.85
N GLU A 384 11.74 -17.50 -9.66
CA GLU A 384 11.06 -17.88 -8.41
C GLU A 384 9.66 -17.26 -8.30
N THR A 385 9.34 -16.27 -9.13
CA THR A 385 8.01 -15.65 -9.14
C THR A 385 7.01 -16.50 -9.88
N SER A 386 5.90 -16.81 -9.22
CA SER A 386 4.73 -17.43 -9.83
C SER A 386 3.44 -16.82 -9.30
N ALA A 387 2.49 -16.51 -10.18
CA ALA A 387 1.21 -15.96 -9.75
C ALA A 387 0.01 -16.40 -10.59
N ASP A 388 -1.13 -16.49 -9.90
CA ASP A 388 -2.47 -16.62 -10.46
C ASP A 388 -3.15 -15.23 -10.45
N LEU A 389 -3.53 -14.73 -11.62
CA LEU A 389 -4.20 -13.44 -11.78
C LEU A 389 -5.60 -13.64 -12.31
N GLU A 390 -6.61 -13.09 -11.63
CA GLU A 390 -7.99 -13.11 -12.12
C GLU A 390 -8.81 -11.86 -11.79
N GLY A 391 -9.71 -11.51 -12.70
CA GLY A 391 -10.70 -10.45 -12.51
C GLY A 391 -10.12 -9.05 -12.30
N ASN A 392 -8.82 -8.83 -12.54
CA ASN A 392 -8.18 -7.52 -12.36
C ASN A 392 -8.56 -6.55 -13.49
N LEU A 393 -8.61 -5.25 -13.17
CA LEU A 393 -8.80 -4.15 -14.12
C LEU A 393 -7.59 -3.22 -14.04
N VAL A 394 -6.78 -3.17 -15.10
CA VAL A 394 -5.44 -2.58 -15.09
C VAL A 394 -5.28 -1.53 -16.20
N ASP A 395 -5.38 -0.25 -15.85
CA ASP A 395 -4.95 0.86 -16.71
C ASP A 395 -3.41 0.92 -16.71
N GLY A 396 -2.83 0.01 -17.49
CA GLY A 396 -1.42 -0.33 -17.54
C GLY A 396 -1.26 -1.73 -18.12
N ARG A 397 -0.05 -2.29 -18.08
CA ARG A 397 0.24 -3.61 -18.67
C ARG A 397 0.44 -4.66 -17.59
N ILE A 398 -0.04 -5.88 -17.82
CA ILE A 398 0.44 -7.05 -17.08
C ILE A 398 1.69 -7.59 -17.80
N ALA A 399 2.86 -7.46 -17.16
CA ALA A 399 4.15 -7.77 -17.75
C ALA A 399 4.88 -8.88 -17.00
N VAL A 400 5.38 -9.86 -17.75
CA VAL A 400 6.22 -10.97 -17.25
C VAL A 400 7.64 -10.76 -17.72
N ARG A 401 8.61 -10.76 -16.80
CA ARG A 401 10.01 -10.50 -17.08
C ARG A 401 10.92 -11.51 -16.37
N GLY A 402 12.08 -11.80 -16.95
CA GLY A 402 13.13 -12.56 -16.28
C GLY A 402 12.73 -13.98 -15.84
N GLY A 403 11.88 -14.67 -16.62
CA GLY A 403 11.56 -16.08 -16.38
C GLY A 403 10.43 -16.36 -15.37
N ALA A 404 9.72 -15.33 -14.88
CA ALA A 404 8.57 -15.52 -14.00
C ALA A 404 7.43 -16.30 -14.69
N LEU A 405 6.63 -17.00 -13.90
CA LEU A 405 5.48 -17.77 -14.39
C LEU A 405 4.17 -17.05 -14.08
N LEU A 406 3.34 -16.84 -15.11
CA LEU A 406 2.02 -16.23 -14.98
C LEU A 406 0.94 -17.19 -15.46
N ARG A 407 -0.08 -17.40 -14.62
CA ARG A 407 -1.36 -18.01 -14.99
C ARG A 407 -2.44 -16.94 -14.88
N ALA A 408 -2.74 -16.29 -16.00
CA ALA A 408 -3.75 -15.24 -16.06
C ALA A 408 -5.06 -15.81 -16.61
N GLN A 409 -6.18 -15.51 -15.94
CA GLN A 409 -7.53 -15.84 -16.39
C GLN A 409 -8.39 -14.60 -16.26
N ASP A 410 -9.08 -14.20 -17.33
CA ASP A 410 -10.16 -13.22 -17.24
C ASP A 410 -9.75 -11.90 -16.55
N ASN A 411 -8.74 -11.21 -17.10
CA ASN A 411 -8.30 -9.89 -16.66
C ASN A 411 -8.45 -8.88 -17.79
N LEU A 412 -8.65 -7.61 -17.44
CA LEU A 412 -8.61 -6.49 -18.39
C LEU A 412 -7.33 -5.68 -18.13
N ASP A 413 -6.49 -5.53 -19.16
CA ASP A 413 -5.32 -4.65 -19.14
C ASP A 413 -5.20 -3.81 -20.42
N SER A 414 -4.42 -2.74 -20.37
CA SER A 414 -4.18 -1.86 -21.51
C SER A 414 -2.89 -2.24 -22.24
N GLY A 415 -2.97 -2.43 -23.56
CA GLY A 415 -1.80 -2.68 -24.40
C GLY A 415 -0.82 -1.51 -24.39
N VAL A 416 0.48 -1.80 -24.48
CA VAL A 416 1.55 -0.81 -24.32
C VAL A 416 1.49 0.28 -25.39
N THR A 417 1.19 -0.09 -26.63
CA THR A 417 1.08 0.84 -27.76
C THR A 417 0.01 1.90 -27.50
N ARG A 418 -1.12 1.51 -26.90
CA ARG A 418 -2.18 2.47 -26.54
C ARG A 418 -1.69 3.50 -25.52
N LEU A 419 -0.89 3.07 -24.54
CA LEU A 419 -0.29 3.97 -23.55
C LEU A 419 0.66 4.99 -24.21
N TYR A 420 1.48 4.58 -25.18
CA TYR A 420 2.33 5.51 -25.94
C TYR A 420 1.55 6.51 -26.80
N LEU A 421 0.30 6.19 -27.14
CA LEU A 421 -0.61 7.07 -27.87
C LEU A 421 -1.52 7.89 -26.93
N GLY A 422 -1.32 7.79 -25.59
CA GLY A 422 -2.15 8.43 -24.58
C GLY A 422 -3.59 7.92 -24.52
N SER A 423 -3.86 6.73 -25.06
CA SER A 423 -5.17 6.08 -25.06
C SER A 423 -5.30 5.15 -23.85
N HIS A 424 -6.18 5.50 -22.91
CA HIS A 424 -6.44 4.72 -21.69
C HIS A 424 -7.88 4.17 -21.65
N PRO A 425 -8.18 3.05 -22.32
CA PRO A 425 -9.55 2.54 -22.42
C PRO A 425 -10.12 2.11 -21.06
N LEU A 426 -9.31 1.54 -20.17
CA LEU A 426 -9.78 1.15 -18.85
C LEU A 426 -9.98 2.34 -17.92
N ARG A 427 -9.11 3.36 -18.00
CA ARG A 427 -9.33 4.65 -17.34
C ARG A 427 -10.64 5.30 -17.81
N ALA A 428 -10.93 5.22 -19.11
CA ALA A 428 -12.12 5.84 -19.71
C ALA A 428 -13.46 5.20 -19.29
N LEU A 429 -13.45 4.07 -18.57
CA LEU A 429 -14.66 3.46 -18.00
C LEU A 429 -15.26 4.30 -16.87
N PHE A 430 -14.50 5.24 -16.31
CA PHE A 430 -14.90 6.06 -15.15
C PHE A 430 -15.30 7.49 -15.55
N HIS A 431 -16.03 8.17 -14.67
CA HIS A 431 -16.46 9.56 -14.88
C HIS A 431 -15.27 10.53 -14.95
N ALA A 432 -14.53 10.68 -13.85
CA ALA A 432 -13.36 11.56 -13.75
C ALA A 432 -12.26 10.89 -12.90
N PRO A 433 -11.59 9.86 -13.44
CA PRO A 433 -10.70 9.00 -12.66
C PRO A 433 -9.46 9.69 -12.10
N LEU A 434 -8.95 10.72 -12.78
CA LEU A 434 -7.82 11.49 -12.27
C LEU A 434 -8.23 12.41 -11.10
N GLU A 435 -9.51 12.78 -11.00
CA GLU A 435 -10.11 13.47 -9.84
C GLU A 435 -10.60 12.48 -8.76
N PHE A 436 -10.33 11.18 -8.96
CA PHE A 436 -10.78 10.09 -8.10
C PHE A 436 -12.30 9.86 -8.08
N ASP A 437 -13.04 10.37 -9.07
CA ASP A 437 -14.42 9.96 -9.33
C ASP A 437 -14.43 8.68 -10.19
N LEU A 438 -14.41 7.56 -9.49
CA LEU A 438 -14.37 6.22 -10.06
C LEU A 438 -15.75 5.56 -10.20
N ARG A 439 -16.82 6.37 -10.19
CA ARG A 439 -18.13 5.88 -10.62
C ARG A 439 -18.06 5.48 -12.09
N TRP A 440 -18.71 4.39 -12.45
CA TRP A 440 -18.77 3.92 -13.83
C TRP A 440 -19.51 4.92 -14.70
N ARG A 441 -18.94 5.28 -15.87
CA ARG A 441 -19.59 6.16 -16.85
C ARG A 441 -20.76 5.47 -17.58
N GLY A 442 -20.73 4.15 -17.63
CA GLY A 442 -21.77 3.29 -18.20
C GLY A 442 -21.89 2.00 -17.39
N PRO A 443 -22.46 0.92 -17.97
CA PRO A 443 -22.48 -0.38 -17.30
C PRO A 443 -21.07 -0.84 -16.95
N ALA A 444 -20.88 -1.30 -15.71
CA ALA A 444 -19.61 -1.89 -15.28
C ALA A 444 -19.30 -3.13 -16.16
N PRO A 445 -18.06 -3.31 -16.64
CA PRO A 445 -17.69 -4.52 -17.34
C PRO A 445 -17.79 -5.71 -16.38
N ARG A 446 -18.52 -6.75 -16.80
CA ARG A 446 -18.84 -7.92 -15.98
C ARG A 446 -18.01 -9.12 -16.43
N ARG A 447 -17.55 -9.89 -15.45
CA ARG A 447 -17.00 -11.22 -15.68
C ARG A 447 -18.12 -12.19 -16.04
N GLU A 448 -17.78 -13.24 -16.81
CA GLU A 448 -18.63 -14.43 -16.86
C GLU A 448 -18.70 -15.06 -15.45
N ALA A 449 -19.71 -15.91 -15.20
CA ALA A 449 -19.94 -16.46 -13.87
C ALA A 449 -18.65 -17.05 -13.29
N VAL A 450 -18.20 -16.52 -12.15
CA VAL A 450 -16.96 -16.95 -11.53
C VAL A 450 -17.21 -18.33 -10.95
N SER A 451 -16.51 -19.35 -11.46
CA SER A 451 -16.42 -20.64 -10.77
C SER A 451 -15.99 -20.35 -9.35
N THR A 452 -16.84 -20.63 -8.37
CA THR A 452 -16.48 -20.64 -6.96
C THR A 452 -15.46 -21.77 -6.78
N ASP A 453 -14.20 -21.54 -7.17
CA ASP A 453 -13.15 -22.51 -6.95
C ASP A 453 -13.06 -22.67 -5.43
N ALA A 454 -13.32 -23.88 -4.94
CA ALA A 454 -13.50 -24.17 -3.51
C ALA A 454 -12.29 -23.77 -2.65
N ARG A 455 -11.16 -23.44 -3.29
CA ARG A 455 -9.91 -22.94 -2.71
C ARG A 455 -9.89 -21.44 -2.38
N SER A 456 -10.84 -20.64 -2.87
CA SER A 456 -10.71 -19.17 -2.90
C SER A 456 -11.64 -18.39 -1.96
N GLY A 457 -12.63 -19.03 -1.33
CA GLY A 457 -13.54 -18.37 -0.39
C GLY A 457 -14.38 -17.23 -1.00
N ALA A 458 -15.31 -16.67 -0.23
CA ALA A 458 -16.05 -15.49 -0.68
C ALA A 458 -15.16 -14.24 -0.57
N VAL A 459 -14.86 -13.59 -1.71
CA VAL A 459 -14.06 -12.35 -1.74
C VAL A 459 -15.00 -11.14 -1.62
N ALA A 460 -14.83 -10.34 -0.58
CA ALA A 460 -15.49 -9.05 -0.46
C ALA A 460 -14.87 -8.04 -1.44
N GLU A 461 -15.70 -7.16 -2.00
CA GLU A 461 -15.22 -6.02 -2.77
C GLU A 461 -14.58 -4.94 -1.88
N LEU A 462 -13.96 -3.93 -2.51
CA LEU A 462 -13.23 -2.84 -1.87
C LEU A 462 -14.03 -2.19 -0.73
N CYS A 463 -15.32 -1.95 -0.97
CA CYS A 463 -16.21 -1.28 0.00
C CYS A 463 -16.71 -2.22 1.12
N GLY A 464 -16.35 -3.52 1.06
CA GLY A 464 -16.66 -4.53 2.07
C GLY A 464 -17.92 -5.37 1.80
N ALA A 465 -18.67 -5.07 0.73
CA ALA A 465 -19.83 -5.89 0.36
C ALA A 465 -19.41 -7.22 -0.28
N PRO A 466 -20.23 -8.28 -0.19
CA PRO A 466 -20.02 -9.49 -0.95
C PRO A 466 -20.21 -9.23 -2.45
N ARG A 467 -19.49 -9.98 -3.28
CA ARG A 467 -19.61 -9.89 -4.74
C ARG A 467 -20.79 -10.72 -5.27
N PRO A 468 -21.47 -10.27 -6.34
CA PRO A 468 -22.49 -11.07 -7.02
C PRO A 468 -21.85 -12.20 -7.84
N SER A 469 -22.67 -13.11 -8.39
CA SER A 469 -22.21 -14.25 -9.21
C SER A 469 -21.51 -13.85 -10.51
N GLN A 470 -21.90 -12.71 -11.08
CA GLN A 470 -21.25 -12.03 -12.20
C GLN A 470 -20.66 -10.71 -11.70
N PRO A 471 -19.50 -10.74 -11.01
CA PRO A 471 -18.90 -9.55 -10.46
C PRO A 471 -18.35 -8.63 -11.56
N ALA A 472 -18.26 -7.34 -11.24
CA ALA A 472 -17.50 -6.42 -12.06
C ALA A 472 -16.00 -6.78 -12.03
N TYR A 473 -15.28 -6.48 -13.11
CA TYR A 473 -13.82 -6.51 -13.07
C TYR A 473 -13.29 -5.44 -12.11
N GLY A 474 -12.19 -5.75 -11.44
CA GLY A 474 -11.52 -4.85 -10.52
C GLY A 474 -12.13 -4.85 -9.11
N ALA A 475 -11.76 -3.84 -8.33
CA ALA A 475 -11.87 -3.79 -6.88
C ALA A 475 -13.28 -3.61 -6.34
N PHE A 476 -14.20 -3.03 -7.11
CA PHE A 476 -15.54 -2.66 -6.64
C PHE A 476 -16.62 -2.91 -7.69
N GLU A 477 -17.84 -3.11 -7.21
CA GLU A 477 -19.07 -3.18 -7.99
C GLU A 477 -19.61 -1.77 -8.24
N ASP A 478 -19.67 -0.94 -7.20
CA ASP A 478 -20.06 0.47 -7.24
C ASP A 478 -19.19 1.31 -6.31
N PHE A 479 -18.39 2.20 -6.89
CA PHE A 479 -17.51 3.06 -6.13
C PHE A 479 -18.26 4.04 -5.21
N ALA A 480 -19.51 4.38 -5.51
CA ALA A 480 -20.30 5.26 -4.64
C ALA A 480 -20.50 4.65 -3.24
N ALA A 481 -20.55 3.31 -3.13
CA ALA A 481 -20.66 2.60 -1.85
C ALA A 481 -19.42 2.76 -0.95
N CYS A 482 -18.27 3.09 -1.54
CA CYS A 482 -17.03 3.38 -0.84
C CYS A 482 -16.96 4.84 -0.34
N LEU A 483 -17.87 5.71 -0.78
CA LEU A 483 -17.90 7.12 -0.38
C LEU A 483 -18.69 7.30 0.92
N ARG A 484 -18.26 8.28 1.73
CA ARG A 484 -19.03 8.81 2.84
C ARG A 484 -20.14 9.72 2.27
N PRO A 485 -21.36 9.67 2.85
CA PRO A 485 -22.45 10.56 2.44
C PRO A 485 -22.08 12.04 2.58
#